data_AF-A0A6J7I0I4-F1
#
_entry.id   AF-A0A6J7I0I4-F1
#
_cell.length_a   1.000
_cell.length_b   1.000
_cell.length_c   1.000
_cell.angle_alpha   90.00
_cell.angle_beta   90.00
_cell.angle_gamma   90.00
#
_symmetry.space_group_name_H-M   'P 1'
#
loop_
_entity.id
_entity.type
_entity.pdbx_description
1 polymer ?
#
loop_
_entity_poly.entity_id
_entity_poly.type
_entity_poly.pdbx_seq_one_letter_code
_entity_poly.pdbx_strand_id
1 'polypeptide(L)'
;MSVRISGDRVTPNAAQLDLASGEPVVFDIESDRAGELHVHSKPEQYVEFGEGGTRAEISIDTPGSVEVEEHDTSAVVAILEVR
;
A
#
# COMPACT_ATOMS: atom_id res chain seq x y z
N MET A 1 6.69 -5.55 -0.79
CA MET A 1 5.73 -6.55 -0.29
C MET A 1 4.74 -6.94 -1.39
N SER A 2 4.07 -8.09 -1.25
CA SER A 2 3.04 -8.52 -2.19
C SER A 2 1.64 -8.16 -1.69
N VAL A 3 0.80 -7.64 -2.58
CA VAL A 3 -0.63 -7.37 -2.35
C VAL A 3 -1.43 -8.18 -3.38
N ARG A 4 -2.50 -8.83 -2.95
CA ARG A 4 -3.43 -9.53 -3.86
C ARG A 4 -4.85 -9.05 -3.64
N ILE A 5 -5.52 -8.72 -4.74
CA ILE A 5 -6.90 -8.26 -4.77
C ILE A 5 -7.66 -9.22 -5.69
N SER A 6 -8.72 -9.83 -5.16
CA SER A 6 -9.65 -10.62 -5.96
C SER A 6 -11.09 -10.33 -5.57
N GLY A 7 -11.80 -9.59 -6.43
CA GLY A 7 -13.02 -8.90 -6.06
C GLY A 7 -12.78 -8.05 -4.81
N ASP A 8 -13.61 -8.24 -3.77
CA ASP A 8 -13.48 -7.49 -2.52
C ASP A 8 -12.54 -8.15 -1.50
N ARG A 9 -11.87 -9.24 -1.86
CA ARG A 9 -10.88 -9.87 -0.99
C ARG A 9 -9.51 -9.26 -1.23
N VAL A 10 -9.03 -8.54 -0.22
CA VAL A 10 -7.70 -7.93 -0.22
C VAL A 10 -6.79 -8.65 0.77
N THR A 11 -5.56 -8.93 0.35
CA THR A 11 -4.50 -9.48 1.22
C THR A 11 -3.17 -8.77 0.97
N PRO A 12 -2.31 -8.64 1.98
CA PRO A 12 -2.50 -9.06 3.37
C PRO A 12 -3.49 -8.14 4.12
N ASN A 13 -3.80 -8.51 5.37
CA ASN A 13 -4.59 -7.68 6.28
C ASN A 13 -3.66 -7.04 7.30
N ALA A 14 -3.43 -5.74 7.15
CA ALA A 14 -2.60 -4.90 8.01
C ALA A 14 -1.21 -5.49 8.31
N ALA A 15 -0.44 -5.82 7.25
CA ALA A 15 0.94 -6.25 7.42
C ALA A 15 1.79 -5.12 8.03
N GLN A 16 2.54 -5.41 9.09
CA GLN A 16 3.41 -4.43 9.73
C GLN A 16 4.80 -4.43 9.09
N LEU A 17 5.30 -3.25 8.73
CA LEU A 17 6.65 -3.04 8.23
C LEU A 17 7.30 -1.89 9.00
N ASP A 18 8.50 -2.09 9.54
CA ASP A 18 9.34 -1.02 10.05
C ASP A 18 10.23 -0.49 8.91
N LEU A 19 10.24 0.83 8.72
CA LEU A 19 11.02 1.52 7.69
C LEU A 19 11.79 2.68 8.31
N ALA A 20 12.99 2.96 7.81
CA ALA A 20 13.63 4.25 8.08
C ALA A 20 12.94 5.38 7.29
N SER A 21 12.99 6.60 7.81
CA SER A 21 12.58 7.79 7.04
C SER A 21 13.24 7.82 5.65
N GLY A 22 12.41 7.93 4.61
CA GLY A 22 12.84 7.95 3.21
C GLY A 22 13.24 6.59 2.63
N GLU A 23 13.16 5.50 3.41
CA GLU A 23 13.40 4.14 2.91
C GLU A 23 12.30 3.75 1.92
N PRO A 24 12.67 3.32 0.69
CA PRO A 24 11.67 2.91 -0.30
C PRO A 24 11.09 1.54 0.03
N VAL A 25 9.79 1.40 -0.21
CA VAL A 25 9.09 0.11 -0.19
C VAL A 25 8.38 -0.11 -1.53
N VAL A 26 8.60 -1.29 -2.11
CA VAL A 26 7.95 -1.70 -3.36
C VAL A 26 6.69 -2.51 -3.06
N PHE A 27 5.55 -2.10 -3.59
CA PHE A 27 4.30 -2.86 -3.62
C PHE A 27 4.22 -3.64 -4.95
N ASP A 28 4.17 -4.95 -4.86
CA ASP A 28 3.95 -5.89 -5.96
C ASP A 28 2.48 -6.34 -5.89
N ILE A 29 1.63 -5.65 -6.64
CA ILE A 29 0.17 -5.74 -6.59
C ILE A 29 -0.30 -6.65 -7.71
N GLU A 30 -1.01 -7.72 -7.37
CA GLU A 30 -1.70 -8.57 -8.33
C GLU A 30 -3.21 -8.41 -8.12
N SER A 31 -3.94 -7.96 -9.13
CA SER A 31 -5.37 -7.64 -9.02
C SER A 31 -6.18 -8.23 -10.17
N ASP A 32 -7.43 -8.62 -9.92
CA ASP A 32 -8.42 -8.96 -10.96
C ASP A 32 -9.29 -7.78 -11.41
N ARG A 33 -8.97 -6.56 -10.92
CA ARG A 33 -9.61 -5.30 -11.31
C ARG A 33 -8.65 -4.12 -11.24
N ALA A 34 -8.99 -3.01 -11.90
CA ALA A 34 -8.34 -1.74 -11.64
C ALA A 34 -8.76 -1.17 -10.27
N GLY A 35 -7.90 -0.36 -9.65
CA GLY A 35 -8.16 0.27 -8.36
C GLY A 35 -7.01 1.17 -7.91
N GLU A 36 -7.05 1.58 -6.64
CA GLU A 36 -6.05 2.47 -6.05
C GLU A 36 -5.70 2.05 -4.61
N LEU A 37 -4.43 2.16 -4.25
CA LEU A 37 -4.01 2.18 -2.84
C LEU A 37 -3.84 3.63 -2.38
N HIS A 38 -4.49 3.97 -1.27
CA HIS A 38 -4.30 5.22 -0.55
C HIS A 38 -3.20 5.05 0.48
N VAL A 39 -2.20 5.93 0.45
CA VAL A 39 -1.14 6.00 1.47
C VAL A 39 -1.42 7.22 2.32
N HIS A 40 -1.82 7.00 3.57
CA HIS A 40 -2.19 8.05 4.52
C HIS A 40 -0.97 8.75 5.14
N SER A 41 0.01 9.12 4.31
CA SER A 41 1.22 9.85 4.68
C SER A 41 1.04 11.36 4.57
N LYS A 42 2.11 12.12 4.87
CA LYS A 42 2.20 13.56 4.61
C LYS A 42 3.45 13.85 3.76
N PRO A 43 3.30 14.29 2.50
CA PRO A 43 2.03 14.41 1.75
C PRO A 43 1.35 13.05 1.54
N GLU A 44 0.04 13.08 1.24
CA GLU A 44 -0.68 11.88 0.81
C GLU A 44 -0.12 11.36 -0.51
N GLN A 45 -0.15 10.05 -0.70
CA GLN A 45 0.26 9.41 -1.94
C GLN A 45 -0.82 8.43 -2.39
N TYR A 46 -0.93 8.26 -3.70
CA TYR A 46 -1.95 7.45 -4.35
C TYR A 46 -1.26 6.53 -5.35
N VAL A 47 -1.59 5.24 -5.32
CA VAL A 47 -0.99 4.22 -6.19
C VAL A 47 -2.09 3.57 -7.02
N GLU A 48 -2.22 4.01 -8.27
CA GLU A 48 -3.11 3.37 -9.24
C GLU A 48 -2.56 2.00 -9.65
N PHE A 49 -3.45 1.01 -9.78
CA PHE A 49 -3.14 -0.30 -10.34
C PHE A 49 -4.24 -0.78 -11.29
N GLY A 50 -3.85 -1.64 -12.24
CA GLY A 50 -4.76 -2.27 -13.20
C GLY A 50 -5.02 -3.75 -12.88
N GLU A 51 -5.84 -4.39 -13.72
CA GLU A 51 -5.92 -5.85 -13.76
C GLU A 51 -4.55 -6.46 -14.15
N GLY A 52 -4.16 -7.53 -13.48
CA GLY A 52 -2.85 -8.17 -13.57
C GLY A 52 -1.86 -7.60 -12.56
N GLY A 53 -0.58 -7.63 -12.92
CA GLY A 53 0.52 -7.22 -12.06
C GLY A 53 0.90 -5.74 -12.21
N THR A 54 0.93 -5.02 -11.10
CA THR A 54 1.43 -3.64 -10.98
C THR A 54 2.56 -3.58 -9.96
N ARG A 55 3.65 -2.88 -10.29
CA ARG A 55 4.74 -2.58 -9.35
C ARG A 55 4.81 -1.09 -9.10
N ALA A 56 4.73 -0.71 -7.83
CA ALA A 56 4.84 0.68 -7.39
C ALA A 56 5.86 0.79 -6.27
N GLU A 57 6.68 1.83 -6.30
CA GLU A 57 7.62 2.16 -5.23
C GLU A 57 7.14 3.45 -4.57
N ILE A 58 7.10 3.45 -3.24
CA ILE A 58 6.79 4.64 -2.43
C ILE A 58 7.86 4.82 -1.36
N SER A 59 8.03 6.04 -0.88
CA SER A 59 8.84 6.37 0.30
C SER A 59 8.10 7.39 1.17
N ILE A 60 8.40 7.39 2.47
CA ILE A 60 7.76 8.27 3.45
C ILE A 60 8.85 8.93 4.28
N ASP A 61 8.93 10.26 4.23
CA ASP A 61 9.93 11.05 4.96
C ASP A 61 9.46 11.49 6.35
N THR A 62 8.17 11.43 6.63
CA THR A 62 7.61 11.86 7.92
C THR A 62 7.53 10.65 8.86
N PRO A 63 8.26 10.64 9.99
CA PRO A 63 8.15 9.56 10.97
C PRO A 63 6.73 9.42 11.54
N GLY A 64 6.35 8.18 11.85
CA GLY A 64 5.05 7.83 12.40
C GLY A 64 4.48 6.56 11.77
N SER A 65 3.29 6.17 12.25
CA SER A 65 2.50 5.08 11.67
C SER A 65 1.72 5.58 10.46
N VAL A 66 1.88 4.93 9.32
CA VAL A 66 1.17 5.22 8.07
C VAL A 66 0.39 3.99 7.62
N GLU A 67 -0.90 4.15 7.39
CA GLU A 67 -1.74 3.11 6.81
C GLU A 67 -1.69 3.16 5.29
N VAL A 68 -1.66 1.99 4.67
CA VAL A 68 -1.87 1.79 3.24
C VAL A 68 -3.18 1.02 3.08
N GLU A 69 -4.16 1.64 2.43
CA GLU A 69 -5.54 1.16 2.29
C GLU A 69 -5.86 0.88 0.82
N GLU A 70 -6.55 -0.21 0.52
CA GLU A 70 -7.20 -0.38 -0.79
C GLU A 70 -8.53 0.39 -0.81
N HIS A 71 -8.66 1.33 -1.75
CA HIS A 71 -9.69 2.37 -1.72
C HIS A 71 -11.12 1.84 -1.67
N ASP A 72 -11.46 0.89 -2.55
CA ASP A 72 -12.84 0.47 -2.77
C ASP A 72 -13.40 -0.35 -1.58
N THR A 73 -12.55 -1.14 -0.92
CA THR A 73 -12.94 -2.01 0.20
C THR A 73 -12.61 -1.44 1.57
N SER A 74 -11.83 -0.36 1.62
CA SER A 74 -11.18 0.17 2.82
C SER A 74 -10.34 -0.83 3.59
N ALA A 75 -9.86 -1.89 2.92
CA ALA A 75 -8.99 -2.86 3.53
C ALA A 75 -7.59 -2.27 3.72
N VAL A 76 -7.12 -2.20 4.97
CA VAL A 76 -5.73 -1.84 5.27
C VAL A 76 -4.83 -3.01 4.87
N VAL A 77 -3.96 -2.81 3.88
CA VAL A 77 -3.01 -3.82 3.43
C VAL A 77 -1.74 -3.80 4.27
N ALA A 78 -1.31 -2.61 4.69
CA ALA A 78 -0.09 -2.45 5.47
C ALA A 78 -0.19 -1.30 6.48
N ILE A 79 0.55 -1.45 7.57
CA ILE A 79 0.89 -0.39 8.52
C ILE A 79 2.41 -0.22 8.46
N LEU A 80 2.85 0.94 8.02
CA LEU A 80 4.25 1.30 7.89
C LEU A 80 4.65 2.12 9.11
N GLU A 81 5.51 1.56 9.95
CA GLU A 81 6.11 2.22 11.11
C GLU A 81 7.41 2.90 10.68
N VAL A 82 7.32 4.20 10.40
CA VAL A 82 8.46 5.00 9.92
C VAL A 82 9.19 5.62 11.10
N ARG A 83 10.51 5.38 11.20
CA ARG A 83 11.35 5.80 12.34
C ARG A 83 12.53 6.66 11.92
#